data_AF-A0A177A7F6-F1
#
_entry.id   AF-A0A177A7F6-F1
#
_cell.length_a   1.000
_cell.length_b   1.000
_cell.length_c   1.000
_cell.angle_alpha   90.00
_cell.angle_beta   90.00
_cell.angle_gamma   90.00
#
_symmetry.space_group_name_H-M   'P 1'
#
loop_
_entity.id
_entity.type
_entity.pdbx_description
1 polymer ?
#
loop_
_entity_poly.entity_id
_entity_poly.type
_entity_poly.pdbx_seq_one_letter_code
_entity_poly.pdbx_strand_id
1 'polypeptide(L)'
;MPPGEYLDAFGDMVEEFIKAFEVDKGQPLSQSTLMRKCWEMGSFWYFHAVNSPKCMYSLFNDHVQRIFCAEHCDTSLFDWVVSSYWARDVDAVIEKKLKEEDDYKEQLRNALLDDPSLIDSARE
;
A
#
# COMPACT_ATOMS: atom_id res chain seq x y z
N MET A 1 15.06 2.06 2.74
CA MET A 1 14.61 2.60 1.44
C MET A 1 13.58 3.69 1.73
N PRO A 2 13.78 4.94 1.28
CA PRO A 2 12.81 6.01 1.47
C PRO A 2 11.47 5.73 0.79
N PRO A 3 10.35 6.30 1.28
CA PRO A 3 9.03 6.12 0.69
C PRO A 3 9.00 6.70 -0.74
N GLY A 4 8.92 5.83 -1.75
CA GLY A 4 8.88 6.22 -3.17
C GLY A 4 9.79 5.40 -4.08
N GLU A 5 10.98 5.02 -3.62
CA GLU A 5 11.97 4.28 -4.44
C GLU A 5 11.44 2.91 -4.91
N TYR A 6 10.61 2.24 -4.09
CA TYR A 6 9.95 0.98 -4.47
C TYR A 6 8.96 1.15 -5.63
N LEU A 7 8.36 2.34 -5.75
CA LEU A 7 7.33 2.62 -6.75
C LEU A 7 7.95 2.94 -8.10
N ASP A 8 9.04 3.69 -8.10
CA ASP A 8 9.80 3.98 -9.32
C ASP A 8 10.39 2.68 -9.88
N ALA A 9 10.98 1.84 -9.02
CA ALA A 9 11.50 0.53 -9.41
C ALA A 9 10.42 -0.42 -9.97
N PHE A 10 9.21 -0.39 -9.40
CA PHE A 10 8.10 -1.17 -9.93
C PHE A 10 7.58 -0.60 -11.26
N GLY A 11 7.58 0.72 -11.43
CA GLY A 11 7.28 1.38 -12.70
C GLY A 11 8.26 0.98 -13.81
N ASP A 12 9.55 0.96 -13.50
CA ASP A 12 10.61 0.52 -14.42
C ASP A 12 10.41 -0.93 -14.85
N MET A 13 10.06 -1.82 -13.90
CA MET A 13 9.74 -3.23 -14.18
C MET A 13 8.52 -3.37 -15.12
N VAL A 14 7.47 -2.59 -14.88
CA VAL A 14 6.27 -2.59 -15.75
C VAL A 14 6.61 -2.12 -17.16
N GLU A 15 7.47 -1.10 -17.29
CA GLU A 15 7.91 -0.61 -18.58
C GLU A 15 8.76 -1.65 -19.33
N GLU A 16 9.68 -2.32 -18.63
CA GLU A 16 10.47 -3.43 -19.17
C GLU A 16 9.57 -4.57 -19.65
N PHE A 17 8.58 -4.95 -18.85
CA PHE A 17 7.62 -6.00 -19.19
C PHE A 17 6.82 -5.65 -20.46
N ILE A 18 6.31 -4.42 -20.57
CA ILE A 18 5.57 -3.98 -21.77
C ILE A 18 6.47 -4.03 -23.01
N LYS A 19 7.74 -3.59 -22.90
CA LYS A 19 8.71 -3.65 -24.01
C LYS A 19 8.99 -5.11 -24.43
N ALA A 20 9.22 -6.01 -23.47
CA ALA A 20 9.45 -7.42 -23.75
C ALA A 20 8.22 -8.09 -24.41
N PHE A 21 7.01 -7.74 -23.93
CA PHE A 21 5.75 -8.23 -24.47
C PHE A 21 5.54 -7.80 -25.94
N GLU A 22 5.91 -6.57 -26.30
CA GLU A 22 5.83 -6.07 -27.68
C GLU A 22 6.75 -6.83 -28.64
N VAL A 23 7.96 -7.19 -28.18
CA VAL A 23 8.94 -7.95 -28.96
C VAL A 23 8.51 -9.40 -29.19
N ASP A 24 8.02 -10.09 -28.14
CA ASP A 24 7.66 -11.51 -28.19
C ASP A 24 6.39 -11.79 -29.02
N LYS A 25 5.40 -10.88 -28.96
CA LYS A 25 4.08 -11.11 -29.57
C LYS A 25 3.93 -10.61 -31.01
N GLY A 26 4.97 -10.01 -31.60
CA GLY A 26 4.98 -9.65 -33.03
C GLY A 26 3.85 -8.72 -33.47
N GLN A 27 3.47 -7.76 -32.62
CA GLN A 27 2.29 -6.87 -32.67
C GLN A 27 0.94 -7.48 -32.23
N PRO A 28 0.52 -7.06 -31.03
CA PRO A 28 -0.80 -6.53 -30.81
C PRO A 28 -0.65 -5.10 -30.30
N LEU A 29 -0.32 -4.15 -31.18
CA LEU A 29 -0.14 -2.73 -30.83
C LEU A 29 -1.28 -2.18 -29.96
N SER A 30 -2.50 -2.70 -30.13
CA SER A 30 -3.66 -2.33 -29.32
C SER A 30 -3.55 -2.75 -27.84
N GLN A 31 -2.96 -3.91 -27.54
CA GLN A 31 -2.87 -4.45 -26.18
C GLN A 31 -1.76 -3.79 -25.37
N SER A 32 -0.56 -3.63 -25.94
CA SER A 32 0.53 -2.92 -25.24
C SER A 32 0.19 -1.44 -25.06
N THR A 33 -0.44 -0.81 -26.05
CA THR A 33 -0.99 0.55 -25.93
C THR A 33 -2.06 0.62 -24.83
N LEU A 34 -2.95 -0.38 -24.74
CA LEU A 34 -3.94 -0.44 -23.68
C LEU A 34 -3.29 -0.59 -22.31
N MET A 35 -2.29 -1.47 -22.16
CA MET A 35 -1.55 -1.66 -20.92
C MET A 35 -0.88 -0.37 -20.45
N ARG A 36 -0.22 0.35 -21.38
CA ARG A 36 0.39 1.65 -21.09
C ARG A 36 -0.64 2.69 -20.65
N LYS A 37 -1.77 2.79 -21.37
CA LYS A 37 -2.87 3.69 -20.97
C LYS A 37 -3.46 3.33 -19.61
N CYS A 38 -3.64 2.04 -19.32
CA CYS A 38 -4.14 1.58 -18.02
C CYS A 38 -3.17 1.89 -16.88
N TRP A 39 -1.86 1.85 -17.15
CA TRP A 39 -0.83 2.25 -16.20
C TRP A 39 -0.87 3.76 -15.93
N GLU A 40 -0.82 4.58 -16.98
CA GLU A 40 -0.83 6.05 -16.91
C GLU A 40 -2.10 6.60 -16.24
N MET A 41 -3.27 6.02 -16.53
CA MET A 41 -4.55 6.42 -15.93
C MET A 41 -4.74 5.90 -14.49
N GLY A 42 -3.81 5.10 -13.96
CA GLY A 42 -3.96 4.44 -12.67
C GLY A 42 -5.03 3.33 -12.64
N SER A 43 -5.59 2.95 -13.80
CA SER A 43 -6.60 1.90 -13.89
C SER A 43 -6.08 0.54 -13.42
N PHE A 44 -4.79 0.27 -13.66
CA PHE A 44 -4.12 -0.92 -13.12
C PHE A 44 -4.29 -1.00 -11.59
N TRP A 45 -3.98 0.08 -10.89
CA TRP A 45 -4.09 0.17 -9.43
C TRP A 45 -5.53 0.10 -8.95
N TYR A 46 -6.43 0.78 -9.65
CA TYR A 46 -7.86 0.73 -9.36
C TYR A 46 -8.41 -0.70 -9.44
N PHE A 47 -8.14 -1.42 -10.53
CA PHE A 47 -8.58 -2.81 -10.67
C PHE A 47 -7.94 -3.72 -9.63
N HIS A 48 -6.67 -3.51 -9.29
CA HIS A 48 -6.02 -4.30 -8.25
C HIS A 48 -6.61 -4.05 -6.86
N ALA A 49 -6.92 -2.79 -6.53
CA ALA A 49 -7.59 -2.40 -5.29
C ALA A 49 -8.99 -3.03 -5.15
N VAL A 50 -9.77 -3.06 -6.23
CA VAL A 50 -11.11 -3.68 -6.21
C VAL A 50 -11.05 -5.21 -6.07
N ASN A 51 -10.05 -5.86 -6.66
CA ASN A 51 -9.88 -7.31 -6.59
C ASN A 51 -9.29 -7.80 -5.26
N SER A 52 -8.64 -6.92 -4.49
CA SER A 52 -8.08 -7.24 -3.18
C SER A 52 -8.59 -6.25 -2.12
N PRO A 53 -9.69 -6.56 -1.42
CA PRO A 53 -10.24 -5.70 -0.37
C PRO A 53 -9.20 -5.35 0.70
N LYS A 54 -8.27 -6.27 0.99
CA LYS A 54 -7.18 -6.08 1.95
C LYS A 54 -6.18 -5.02 1.51
N CYS A 55 -5.91 -4.91 0.21
CA CYS A 55 -4.95 -3.96 -0.35
C CYS A 55 -5.61 -2.65 -0.79
N MET A 56 -6.94 -2.59 -0.84
CA MET A 56 -7.68 -1.45 -1.38
C MET A 56 -7.29 -0.12 -0.76
N TYR A 57 -7.23 -0.03 0.58
CA TYR A 57 -6.91 1.21 1.28
C TYR A 57 -5.49 1.70 0.92
N SER A 58 -4.49 0.83 1.04
CA SER A 58 -3.09 1.17 0.72
C SER A 58 -2.92 1.53 -0.76
N LEU A 59 -3.45 0.73 -1.69
CA LEU A 59 -3.34 1.00 -3.12
C LEU A 59 -4.07 2.29 -3.53
N PHE A 60 -5.20 2.58 -2.89
CA PHE A 60 -5.92 3.81 -3.14
C PHE A 60 -5.09 5.02 -2.68
N ASN A 61 -4.61 5.02 -1.44
CA ASN A 61 -3.86 6.15 -0.89
C ASN A 61 -2.50 6.35 -1.59
N ASP A 62 -1.78 5.26 -1.87
CA ASP A 62 -0.42 5.31 -2.39
C ASP A 62 -0.36 5.53 -3.90
N HIS A 63 -1.38 5.09 -4.66
CA HIS A 63 -1.35 5.12 -6.13
C HIS A 63 -2.51 5.87 -6.75
N VAL A 64 -3.76 5.56 -6.37
CA VAL A 64 -4.92 6.16 -7.03
C VAL A 64 -5.04 7.63 -6.64
N GLN A 65 -5.13 7.92 -5.35
CA GLN A 65 -5.30 9.27 -4.81
C GLN A 65 -4.20 10.21 -5.27
N ARG A 66 -2.94 9.76 -5.30
CA ARG A 66 -1.80 10.56 -5.76
C ARG A 66 -1.92 11.00 -7.22
N ILE A 67 -2.47 10.16 -8.09
CA ILE A 67 -2.67 10.48 -9.51
C ILE A 67 -3.78 11.53 -9.70
N PHE A 68 -4.85 11.45 -8.90
CA PHE A 68 -6.03 12.32 -9.08
C PHE A 68 -6.00 13.61 -8.24
N CYS A 69 -5.42 13.57 -7.04
CA CYS A 69 -5.32 14.71 -6.13
C CYS A 69 -4.20 14.50 -5.09
N ALA A 70 -2.97 14.83 -5.48
CA ALA A 70 -1.80 14.69 -4.61
C ALA A 70 -1.90 15.51 -3.32
N GLU A 71 -2.56 16.68 -3.34
CA GLU A 71 -2.77 17.51 -2.14
C GLU A 71 -3.51 16.74 -1.04
N HIS A 72 -4.46 15.88 -1.42
CA HIS A 72 -5.20 15.10 -0.42
C HIS A 72 -4.32 14.05 0.28
N CYS A 73 -3.20 13.61 -0.33
CA CYS A 73 -2.28 12.65 0.30
C CYS A 73 -1.64 13.20 1.58
N ASP A 74 -1.51 14.53 1.67
CA ASP A 74 -0.95 15.22 2.84
C ASP A 74 -2.03 15.62 3.86
N THR A 75 -3.31 15.31 3.58
CA THR A 75 -4.44 15.67 4.44
C THR A 75 -5.06 14.45 5.10
N SER A 76 -5.38 14.56 6.39
CA SER A 76 -6.13 13.54 7.13
C SER A 76 -7.66 13.71 7.04
N LEU A 77 -8.15 14.60 6.17
CA LEU A 77 -9.59 14.89 6.05
C LEU A 77 -10.38 13.62 5.70
N PHE A 78 -9.86 12.81 4.78
CA PHE A 78 -10.49 11.56 4.39
C PHE A 78 -10.55 10.57 5.55
N ASP A 79 -9.43 10.37 6.26
CA ASP A 79 -9.39 9.47 7.41
C ASP A 79 -10.37 9.91 8.50
N TRP A 80 -10.47 11.21 8.76
CA TRP A 80 -11.42 11.74 9.74
C TRP A 80 -12.87 11.44 9.36
N VAL A 81 -13.24 11.66 8.09
CA VAL A 81 -14.60 11.40 7.59
C VAL A 81 -14.93 9.90 7.62
N VAL A 82 -13.99 9.05 7.19
CA VAL A 82 -14.26 7.61 7.05
C VAL A 82 -14.11 6.86 8.38
N SER A 83 -13.34 7.37 9.34
CA SER A 83 -13.10 6.73 10.65
C SER A 83 -14.39 6.39 11.38
N SER A 84 -15.39 7.28 11.35
CA SER A 84 -16.73 7.09 11.93
C SER A 84 -17.46 5.83 11.45
N TYR A 85 -17.06 5.28 10.29
CA TYR A 85 -17.68 4.10 9.68
C TYR A 85 -16.90 2.80 9.94
N TRP A 86 -15.73 2.84 10.59
CA TRP A 86 -14.91 1.65 10.82
C TRP A 86 -15.52 0.68 11.82
N ALA A 87 -16.33 1.19 12.75
CA ALA A 87 -17.05 0.41 13.75
C ALA A 87 -18.34 1.10 14.16
N ARG A 88 -19.24 0.38 14.84
CA ARG A 88 -20.46 0.96 15.40
C ARG A 88 -20.17 1.94 16.54
N ASP A 89 -19.10 1.68 17.29
CA ASP A 89 -18.60 2.51 18.38
C ASP A 89 -17.10 2.66 18.19
N VAL A 90 -16.72 3.68 17.41
CA VAL A 90 -15.34 3.89 16.96
C VAL A 90 -14.45 4.30 18.14
N ASP A 91 -14.96 5.15 19.03
CA ASP A 91 -14.21 5.61 20.19
C ASP A 91 -13.83 4.45 21.11
N ALA A 92 -14.79 3.56 21.42
CA ALA A 92 -14.53 2.37 22.23
C ALA A 92 -13.53 1.40 21.55
N VAL A 93 -13.59 1.28 20.21
CA VAL A 93 -12.64 0.45 19.46
C VAL A 93 -11.23 1.07 19.50
N ILE A 94 -11.11 2.38 19.35
CA ILE A 94 -9.83 3.09 19.41
C ILE A 94 -9.21 2.93 20.80
N GLU A 95 -9.97 3.21 21.86
CA GLU A 95 -9.49 3.06 23.25
C GLU A 95 -9.00 1.63 23.52
N LYS A 96 -9.78 0.63 23.10
CA LYS A 96 -9.40 -0.77 23.22
C LYS A 96 -8.10 -1.07 22.46
N LYS A 97 -7.96 -0.58 21.23
CA LYS A 97 -6.78 -0.83 20.39
C LYS A 97 -5.52 -0.18 20.94
N LEU A 98 -5.62 1.03 21.48
CA LEU A 98 -4.51 1.71 22.15
C LEU A 98 -4.02 0.91 23.36
N LYS A 99 -4.95 0.41 24.19
CA LYS A 99 -4.59 -0.45 25.32
C LYS A 99 -3.93 -1.75 24.89
N GLU A 100 -4.49 -2.43 23.89
CA GLU A 100 -3.91 -3.66 23.33
C GLU A 100 -2.50 -3.43 22.78
N GLU A 101 -2.24 -2.27 22.16
CA GLU A 101 -0.93 -1.90 21.65
C GLU A 101 0.08 -1.66 22.79
N ASP A 102 -0.32 -0.97 23.86
CA ASP A 102 0.53 -0.74 25.03
C ASP A 102 0.88 -2.06 25.73
N ASP A 103 -0.11 -2.93 25.96
CA ASP A 103 0.07 -4.26 26.54
C ASP A 103 1.02 -5.11 25.66
N TYR A 104 0.85 -5.06 24.34
CA TYR A 104 1.71 -5.77 23.39
C TYR A 104 3.15 -5.25 23.42
N LYS A 105 3.36 -3.93 23.46
CA LYS A 105 4.69 -3.32 23.56
C LYS A 105 5.39 -3.70 24.86
N GLU A 106 4.66 -3.77 25.97
CA GLU A 106 5.22 -4.22 27.25
C GLU A 106 5.64 -5.69 27.18
N GLN A 107 4.79 -6.57 26.66
CA GLN A 107 5.12 -7.99 26.45
C GLN A 107 6.35 -8.14 25.55
N LEU A 108 6.41 -7.37 24.46
CA LEU A 108 7.54 -7.39 23.53
C LEU A 108 8.84 -6.96 24.20
N ARG A 109 8.81 -5.90 25.03
CA ARG A 109 9.98 -5.46 25.81
C ARG A 109 10.43 -6.53 26.80
N ASN A 110 9.50 -7.16 27.51
CA ASN A 110 9.82 -8.21 28.47
C ASN A 110 10.44 -9.43 27.76
N ALA A 111 9.86 -9.88 26.65
CA ALA A 111 10.41 -10.97 25.85
C ALA A 111 11.82 -10.65 25.33
N LEU A 112 12.10 -9.40 24.96
CA LEU A 112 13.42 -8.97 24.50
C LEU A 112 14.46 -8.91 25.64
N LEU A 113 14.02 -8.58 26.86
CA LEU A 113 14.87 -8.59 28.05
C LEU A 113 15.16 -10.03 28.51
N ASP A 114 14.19 -10.92 28.39
CA ASP A 114 14.30 -12.33 28.77
C ASP A 114 15.18 -13.13 27.78
N ASP A 115 15.18 -12.77 26.49
CA ASP A 115 16.05 -13.36 25.47
C ASP A 115 16.63 -12.28 24.52
N PRO A 116 17.82 -11.74 24.85
CA PRO A 116 18.49 -10.72 24.03
C PRO A 116 18.90 -11.21 22.64
N SER A 117 18.96 -12.53 22.39
CA SER A 117 19.34 -13.09 21.09
C SER A 117 18.27 -12.90 20.01
N LEU A 118 17.04 -12.57 20.40
CA LEU A 118 15.95 -12.19 19.49
C LEU A 118 16.23 -10.89 18.72
N ILE A 119 17.11 -10.02 19.23
CA ILE A 119 17.56 -8.79 18.54
C ILE A 119 18.39 -9.14 17.30
N ASP A 120 19.22 -10.19 17.39
CA ASP A 120 20.12 -10.60 16.33
C ASP A 120 19.38 -11.34 15.20
N SER A 121 18.34 -12.12 15.53
CA SER A 121 17.47 -12.79 14.54
C SER A 121 16.58 -11.84 13.73
N ALA A 122 16.33 -10.62 14.20
CA ALA A 122 15.54 -9.62 13.48
C ALA A 122 16.36 -8.76 12.51
N ARG A 123 17.68 -8.95 12.45
CA ARG A 123 18.63 -8.18 11.62
C ARG A 123 19.18 -8.94 10.41
N GLU A 124 18.91 -10.25 10.30
CA GLU A 124 19.12 -11.05 9.07
C GLU A 124 17.91 -10.94 8.13
#